data_AF-A0A832Z326-F1
#
_entry.id   AF-A0A832Z326-F1
#
_cell.length_a   1.000
_cell.length_b   1.000
_cell.length_c   1.000
_cell.angle_alpha   90.00
_cell.angle_beta   90.00
_cell.angle_gamma   90.00
#
_symmetry.space_group_name_H-M   'P 1'
#
loop_
_entity.id
_entity.type
_entity.pdbx_description
1 polymer ?
#
loop_
_entity_poly.entity_id
_entity_poly.type
_entity_poly.pdbx_seq_one_letter_code
_entity_poly.pdbx_strand_id
1 'polypeptide(L)'
;MPSKMQCVGKGLRALVVSMKVCKMICNDITSDNCKDLAKLLNEFRKVKVIIVVGRMSIEYSGRAASYAEEADRLLIVKPDGTLLVHEATKRDPLNWQPPGSTILFECVGDSLRVISIRSSPREEVIIDITKIE
;
A
#
# COMPACT_ATOMS: atom_id res chain seq x y z
N MET A 1 -10.10 10.10 -27.55
CA MET A 1 -10.68 10.58 -26.27
C MET A 1 -10.43 9.48 -25.25
N PRO A 2 -9.66 9.67 -24.16
CA PRO A 2 -9.60 8.64 -23.14
C PRO A 2 -10.91 8.72 -22.35
N SER A 3 -11.67 7.64 -22.40
CA SER A 3 -12.86 7.42 -21.57
C SER A 3 -12.48 7.55 -20.11
N LYS A 4 -13.18 8.44 -19.38
CA LYS A 4 -13.12 8.52 -17.91
C LYS A 4 -13.46 7.14 -17.35
N MET A 5 -12.47 6.45 -16.78
CA MET A 5 -12.72 5.29 -15.93
C MET A 5 -13.21 5.85 -14.59
N GLN A 6 -14.53 5.92 -14.42
CA GLN A 6 -15.16 6.24 -13.15
C GLN A 6 -15.38 4.95 -12.38
N CYS A 7 -14.59 4.73 -11.33
CA CYS A 7 -14.87 3.72 -10.32
C CYS A 7 -15.98 4.25 -9.42
N VAL A 8 -17.20 3.75 -9.60
CA VAL A 8 -18.34 4.07 -8.72
C VAL A 8 -18.71 2.81 -7.95
N GLY A 9 -18.34 2.74 -6.67
CA GLY A 9 -18.90 1.77 -5.74
C GLY A 9 -18.26 1.89 -4.36
N LYS A 10 -19.11 1.93 -3.34
CA LYS A 10 -18.72 2.09 -1.92
C LYS A 10 -18.06 0.81 -1.40
N GLY A 11 -16.86 0.92 -0.83
CA GLY A 11 -16.09 -0.16 -0.21
C GLY A 11 -14.59 0.11 -0.27
N LEU A 12 -13.80 -0.48 0.63
CA LEU A 12 -12.32 -0.44 0.59
C LEU A 12 -11.83 -1.29 -0.60
N ARG A 13 -11.06 -0.73 -1.54
CA ARG A 13 -10.61 -1.39 -2.79
C ARG A 13 -9.09 -1.50 -2.94
N ALA A 14 -8.52 -2.69 -2.83
CA ALA A 14 -7.10 -2.90 -3.15
C ALA A 14 -6.95 -3.61 -4.50
N LEU A 15 -6.03 -3.13 -5.35
CA LEU A 15 -5.66 -3.79 -6.60
C LEU A 15 -4.51 -4.75 -6.34
N VAL A 16 -4.74 -6.05 -6.48
CA VAL A 16 -3.67 -7.05 -6.31
C VAL A 16 -3.29 -7.65 -7.65
N VAL A 17 -1.99 -7.58 -7.94
CA VAL A 17 -1.38 -7.99 -9.20
C VAL A 17 -0.56 -9.27 -9.01
N SER A 18 -0.94 -10.33 -9.74
CA SER A 18 -0.13 -11.55 -9.84
C SER A 18 0.61 -11.57 -11.18
N MET A 19 1.95 -11.69 -11.13
CA MET A 19 2.76 -11.95 -12.32
C MET A 19 2.95 -13.45 -12.51
N LYS A 20 2.14 -14.06 -13.38
CA LYS A 20 2.49 -15.31 -14.07
C LYS A 20 2.84 -14.94 -15.51
N VAL A 21 3.89 -15.58 -16.05
CA VAL A 21 4.44 -15.39 -17.39
C VAL A 21 3.39 -14.83 -18.39
N CYS A 22 3.63 -13.60 -18.86
CA CYS A 22 2.85 -12.87 -19.87
C CYS A 22 1.42 -12.39 -19.54
N LYS A 23 0.89 -12.53 -18.32
CA LYS A 23 -0.42 -11.95 -17.94
C LYS A 23 -0.39 -11.26 -16.57
N MET A 24 -0.63 -9.94 -16.58
CA MET A 24 -0.92 -9.17 -15.37
C MET A 24 -2.40 -9.38 -15.03
N ILE A 25 -2.68 -10.19 -14.01
CA ILE A 25 -4.05 -10.34 -13.50
C ILE A 25 -4.23 -9.36 -12.36
N CYS A 26 -5.05 -8.34 -12.60
CA CYS A 26 -5.50 -7.36 -11.63
C CYS A 26 -6.80 -7.87 -11.01
N ASN A 27 -6.78 -8.18 -9.72
CA ASN A 27 -7.99 -8.48 -8.97
C ASN A 27 -8.33 -7.28 -8.09
N ASP A 28 -9.51 -6.71 -8.30
CA ASP A 28 -10.11 -5.77 -7.36
C ASP A 28 -10.58 -6.58 -6.14
N ILE A 29 -9.99 -6.29 -4.98
CA ILE A 29 -10.40 -6.89 -3.72
C ILE A 29 -11.28 -5.89 -2.99
N THR A 30 -12.53 -6.28 -2.76
CA THR A 30 -13.48 -5.55 -1.92
C THR A 30 -13.78 -6.38 -0.67
N SER A 31 -13.67 -5.78 0.50
CA SER A 31 -14.13 -6.39 1.75
C SER A 31 -14.86 -5.34 2.58
N ASP A 32 -15.98 -5.74 3.17
CA ASP A 32 -16.75 -4.90 4.09
C ASP A 32 -16.12 -4.85 5.49
N ASN A 33 -15.08 -5.67 5.73
CA ASN A 33 -14.41 -5.80 7.02
C ASN A 33 -12.90 -5.58 6.85
N CYS A 34 -12.42 -4.50 7.46
CA CYS A 34 -11.00 -4.13 7.42
C CYS A 34 -10.05 -5.23 7.97
N LYS A 35 -10.51 -6.06 8.92
CA LYS A 35 -9.72 -7.20 9.42
C LYS A 35 -9.53 -8.28 8.37
N ASP A 36 -10.56 -8.59 7.60
CA ASP A 36 -10.50 -9.61 6.56
C ASP A 36 -9.64 -9.14 5.39
N LEU A 37 -9.74 -7.86 5.03
CA LEU A 37 -8.85 -7.24 4.06
C LEU A 37 -7.38 -7.31 4.52
N ALA A 38 -7.08 -6.88 5.75
CA ALA A 38 -5.72 -6.94 6.28
C ALA A 38 -5.16 -8.37 6.29
N LYS A 39 -5.97 -9.37 6.69
CA LYS A 39 -5.60 -10.79 6.63
C LYS A 39 -5.23 -11.22 5.21
N LEU A 40 -6.09 -10.90 4.24
CA LEU A 40 -5.89 -11.29 2.85
C LEU A 40 -4.64 -10.61 2.23
N LEU A 41 -4.44 -9.31 2.51
CA LEU A 41 -3.24 -8.59 2.07
C LEU A 41 -1.97 -9.18 2.69
N ASN A 42 -2.02 -9.62 3.95
CA ASN A 42 -0.92 -10.31 4.60
C ASN A 42 -0.58 -11.66 3.95
N GLU A 43 -1.56 -12.39 3.44
CA GLU A 43 -1.35 -13.63 2.69
C GLU A 43 -0.71 -13.35 1.31
N PHE A 44 -1.11 -12.25 0.67
CA PHE A 44 -0.62 -11.89 -0.67
C PHE A 44 0.73 -11.19 -0.71
N ARG A 45 1.13 -10.49 0.37
CA ARG A 45 2.32 -9.63 0.37
C ARG A 45 3.64 -10.31 0.01
N LYS A 46 3.72 -11.64 0.13
CA LYS A 46 4.92 -12.44 -0.19
C LYS A 46 4.93 -13.03 -1.61
N VAL A 47 3.81 -12.94 -2.33
CA VAL A 47 3.62 -13.66 -3.61
C VAL A 47 3.03 -12.79 -4.72
N LYS A 48 2.43 -11.65 -4.39
CA LYS A 48 1.81 -10.73 -5.33
C LYS A 48 2.25 -9.29 -5.07
N VAL A 49 2.20 -8.47 -6.11
CA VAL A 49 2.32 -7.02 -5.98
C VAL A 49 0.97 -6.50 -5.52
N ILE A 50 0.96 -5.70 -4.47
CA ILE A 50 -0.24 -5.06 -3.93
C ILE A 50 -0.14 -3.58 -4.27
N ILE A 51 -1.21 -3.03 -4.83
CA ILE A 51 -1.36 -1.62 -5.14
C ILE A 51 -2.59 -1.12 -4.39
N VAL A 52 -2.40 -0.06 -3.60
CA VAL A 52 -3.50 0.61 -2.89
C VAL A 52 -3.52 2.07 -3.32
N VAL A 53 -4.67 2.54 -3.76
CA VAL A 53 -4.92 3.96 -4.03
C VAL A 53 -5.88 4.45 -2.96
N GLY A 54 -5.53 5.54 -2.29
CA GLY A 54 -6.34 6.02 -1.19
C GLY A 54 -5.78 7.25 -0.53
N ARG A 55 -6.56 7.78 0.41
CA ARG A 55 -6.15 8.85 1.29
C ARG A 55 -5.40 8.25 2.47
N MET A 56 -4.16 8.69 2.66
CA MET A 56 -3.28 8.15 3.69
C MET A 56 -2.32 9.19 4.25
N SER A 57 -1.86 8.98 5.47
CA SER A 57 -0.72 9.68 6.09
C SER A 57 0.46 8.73 6.24
N ILE A 58 1.67 9.29 6.38
CA ILE A 58 2.90 8.50 6.47
C ILE A 58 3.77 9.02 7.60
N GLU A 59 4.20 8.14 8.47
CA GLU A 59 5.24 8.39 9.46
C GLU A 59 6.45 7.53 9.13
N TYR A 60 7.64 8.15 9.05
CA TYR A 60 8.90 7.45 8.89
C TYR A 60 9.83 7.77 10.06
N SER A 61 10.47 6.72 10.58
CA SER A 61 11.46 6.79 11.66
C SER A 61 12.66 5.91 11.32
N GLY A 62 13.89 6.44 11.47
CA GLY A 62 15.11 5.71 11.15
C GLY A 62 16.33 6.63 11.13
N ARG A 63 17.01 6.72 9.98
CA ARG A 63 18.15 7.65 9.79
C ARG A 63 17.72 9.12 9.86
N ALA A 64 16.45 9.38 9.59
CA ALA A 64 15.78 10.64 9.83
C ALA A 64 14.38 10.35 10.39
N ALA A 65 13.63 11.40 10.71
CA ALA A 65 12.22 11.31 11.00
C ALA A 65 11.45 12.26 10.06
N SER A 66 10.33 11.79 9.53
CA SER A 66 9.47 12.62 8.68
C SER A 66 8.02 12.20 8.81
N TYR A 67 7.12 13.18 8.72
CA TYR A 67 5.69 12.96 8.66
C TYR A 67 5.12 13.58 7.38
N ALA A 68 4.24 12.86 6.70
CA ALA A 68 3.48 13.36 5.57
C ALA A 68 1.98 13.31 5.92
N GLU A 69 1.36 14.49 5.93
CA GLU A 69 -0.07 14.69 6.19
C GLU A 69 -0.97 13.88 5.24
N GLU A 70 -2.22 13.66 5.63
CA GLU A 70 -3.25 12.95 4.85
C GLU A 70 -3.44 13.51 3.43
N ALA A 71 -3.13 12.70 2.41
CA ALA A 71 -3.36 13.03 1.01
C ALA A 71 -3.63 11.78 0.17
N ASP A 72 -4.15 11.97 -1.04
CA ASP A 72 -4.37 10.87 -2.00
C ASP A 72 -3.02 10.39 -2.56
N ARG A 73 -2.70 9.12 -2.34
CA ARG A 73 -1.41 8.53 -2.72
C ARG A 73 -1.57 7.14 -3.32
N LEU A 74 -0.55 6.74 -4.06
CA LEU A 74 -0.39 5.40 -4.61
C LEU A 74 0.64 4.63 -3.77
N LEU A 75 0.19 3.63 -3.01
CA LEU A 75 1.04 2.69 -2.30
C LEU A 75 1.27 1.45 -3.17
N ILE A 76 2.53 1.04 -3.32
CA ILE A 76 2.94 -0.21 -3.96
C ILE A 76 3.74 -1.04 -2.97
N VAL A 77 3.34 -2.29 -2.78
CA VAL A 77 4.04 -3.30 -1.98
C VAL A 77 4.39 -4.47 -2.89
N LYS A 78 5.67 -4.85 -2.91
CA LYS A 78 6.16 -5.97 -3.73
C LYS A 78 6.45 -7.21 -2.89
N PRO A 79 6.42 -8.42 -3.50
CA PRO A 79 6.74 -9.69 -2.84
C PRO A 79 8.09 -9.74 -2.13
N ASP A 80 9.07 -8.98 -2.62
CA ASP A 80 10.42 -8.90 -2.08
C ASP A 80 10.55 -7.98 -0.85
N GLY A 81 9.45 -7.38 -0.39
CA GLY A 81 9.43 -6.45 0.73
C GLY A 81 9.69 -4.99 0.34
N THR A 82 9.81 -4.67 -0.95
CA THR A 82 9.87 -3.28 -1.40
C THR A 82 8.53 -2.58 -1.14
N LEU A 83 8.60 -1.38 -0.54
CA LEU A 83 7.46 -0.48 -0.37
C LEU A 83 7.76 0.84 -1.07
N LEU A 84 6.78 1.37 -1.83
CA LEU A 84 6.88 2.66 -2.50
C LEU A 84 5.58 3.43 -2.28
N VAL A 85 5.67 4.72 -1.95
CA VAL A 85 4.52 5.62 -1.92
C VAL A 85 4.77 6.79 -2.86
N HIS A 86 3.87 6.98 -3.81
CA HIS A 86 3.91 8.07 -4.79
C HIS A 86 2.75 9.06 -4.59
N GLU A 87 3.04 10.33 -4.85
CA GLU A 87 2.04 11.37 -5.06
C GLU A 87 1.79 11.57 -6.57
N ALA A 88 0.87 12.46 -6.92
CA ALA A 88 0.51 12.73 -8.32
C ALA A 88 1.65 13.30 -9.18
N THR A 89 2.74 13.76 -8.58
CA THR A 89 3.85 14.41 -9.27
C THR A 89 5.19 13.86 -8.80
N LYS A 90 6.25 14.25 -9.52
CA LYS A 90 7.64 13.85 -9.34
C LYS A 90 7.90 12.39 -9.77
N ARG A 91 9.15 12.17 -10.17
CA ARG A 91 9.64 10.86 -10.62
C ARG A 91 9.85 9.90 -9.45
N ASP A 92 10.38 10.43 -8.34
CA ASP A 92 10.80 9.63 -7.20
C ASP A 92 9.66 9.46 -6.18
N PRO A 93 9.60 8.31 -5.48
CA PRO A 93 8.61 8.08 -4.43
C PRO A 93 8.81 9.07 -3.28
N LEU A 94 7.72 9.46 -2.63
CA LEU A 94 7.73 10.28 -1.42
C LEU A 94 8.41 9.53 -0.27
N ASN A 95 7.99 8.28 -0.02
CA ASN A 95 8.60 7.38 0.95
C ASN A 95 8.81 6.00 0.31
N TRP A 96 9.91 5.34 0.67
CA TRP A 96 10.22 4.01 0.17
C TRP A 96 10.99 3.19 1.19
N GLN A 97 10.86 1.87 1.09
CA GLN A 97 11.71 0.89 1.77
C GLN A 97 12.27 -0.10 0.75
N PRO A 98 13.56 -0.48 0.83
CA PRO A 98 14.20 -1.40 -0.10
C PRO A 98 13.65 -2.83 0.03
N PRO A 99 14.00 -3.71 -0.92
CA PRO A 99 13.82 -5.15 -0.77
C PRO A 99 14.39 -5.67 0.57
N GLY A 100 13.77 -6.71 1.10
CA GLY A 100 14.12 -7.34 2.38
C GLY A 100 13.42 -6.74 3.60
N SER A 101 12.60 -5.69 3.42
CA SER A 101 11.81 -5.13 4.51
C SER A 101 10.62 -6.02 4.86
N THR A 102 10.28 -6.10 6.14
CA THR A 102 9.10 -6.82 6.62
C THR A 102 7.90 -5.90 6.57
N ILE A 103 6.90 -6.26 5.77
CA ILE A 103 5.65 -5.50 5.65
C ILE A 103 4.53 -6.26 6.37
N LEU A 104 3.67 -5.52 7.08
CA LEU A 104 2.49 -6.03 7.77
C LEU A 104 1.30 -5.12 7.48
N PHE A 105 0.13 -5.72 7.34
CA PHE A 105 -1.15 -5.01 7.24
C PHE A 105 -1.94 -5.25 8.52
N GLU A 106 -2.46 -4.20 9.12
CA GLU A 106 -3.26 -4.26 10.34
C GLU A 106 -4.52 -3.42 10.19
N CYS A 107 -5.53 -3.72 11.01
CA CYS A 107 -6.74 -2.92 11.07
C CYS A 107 -6.77 -2.15 12.39
N VAL A 108 -6.83 -0.82 12.30
CA VAL A 108 -6.93 0.08 13.45
C VAL A 108 -8.26 0.82 13.36
N GLY A 109 -9.22 0.41 14.19
CA GLY A 109 -10.62 0.83 14.01
C GLY A 109 -11.15 0.30 12.67
N ASP A 110 -11.57 1.21 11.80
CA ASP A 110 -12.03 0.91 10.43
C ASP A 110 -10.98 1.27 9.35
N SER A 111 -9.79 1.72 9.76
CA SER A 111 -8.71 2.14 8.85
C SER A 111 -7.64 1.05 8.70
N LEU A 112 -7.11 0.94 7.48
CA LEU A 112 -6.04 -0.01 7.17
C LEU A 112 -4.69 0.63 7.48
N ARG A 113 -3.90 -0.01 8.35
CA ARG A 113 -2.53 0.40 8.66
C ARG A 113 -1.54 -0.52 7.96
N VAL A 114 -0.50 0.07 7.36
CA VAL A 114 0.63 -0.66 6.76
C VAL A 114 1.89 -0.31 7.51
N ILE A 115 2.60 -1.32 8.01
CA ILE A 115 3.84 -1.17 8.76
C ILE A 115 4.95 -1.83 7.96
N SER A 116 6.00 -1.11 7.63
CA SER A 116 7.18 -1.62 6.93
C SER A 116 8.43 -1.39 7.75
N ILE A 117 9.09 -2.48 8.15
CA ILE A 117 10.29 -2.46 9.00
C ILE A 117 11.48 -3.01 8.22
N ARG A 118 12.55 -2.21 8.16
CA ARG A 118 13.87 -2.66 7.73
C ARG A 118 14.76 -2.81 8.96
N SER A 119 15.50 -3.91 9.02
CA SER A 119 16.30 -4.27 10.20
C SER A 119 17.67 -3.59 10.25
N SER A 120 18.29 -3.30 9.10
CA SER A 120 19.64 -2.72 9.04
C SER A 120 19.81 -1.71 7.87
N PRO A 121 20.08 -0.42 8.17
CA PRO A 121 19.81 0.21 9.48
C PRO A 121 18.34 0.04 9.87
N ARG A 122 18.04 0.15 11.17
CA ARG A 122 16.66 0.05 11.64
C ARG A 122 15.87 1.25 11.12
N GLU A 123 14.86 0.97 10.32
CA GLU A 123 13.95 1.97 9.76
C GLU A 123 12.53 1.43 9.78
N GLU A 124 11.57 2.31 10.01
CA GLU A 124 10.16 1.99 10.10
C GLU A 124 9.36 3.02 9.30
N VAL A 125 8.42 2.55 8.50
CA VAL A 125 7.43 3.36 7.80
C VAL A 125 6.05 2.85 8.22
N ILE A 126 5.25 3.73 8.82
CA ILE A 126 3.86 3.49 9.18
C ILE A 126 2.99 4.31 8.22
N ILE A 127 2.01 3.67 7.60
CA ILE A 127 1.07 4.30 6.70
C ILE A 127 -0.33 4.02 7.22
N ASP A 128 -1.07 5.07 7.54
CA ASP A 128 -2.47 4.97 7.91
C ASP A 128 -3.33 5.35 6.72
N ILE A 129 -4.15 4.42 6.25
CA ILE A 129 -5.02 4.60 5.09
C ILE A 129 -6.44 4.80 5.61
N THR A 130 -6.87 6.06 5.59
CA THR A 130 -8.17 6.50 6.10
C THR A 130 -9.30 6.21 5.12
N LYS A 131 -9.00 6.20 3.81
CA LYS A 131 -9.96 5.88 2.75
C LYS A 131 -9.26 5.19 1.60
N ILE A 132 -9.85 4.12 1.09
CA ILE A 132 -9.39 3.45 -0.14
C ILE A 132 -10.39 3.76 -1.27
N GLU A 133 -9.87 4.04 -2.47
CA GLU A 133 -10.66 4.43 -3.67
C GLU A 133 -10.92 3.27 -4.65
#